data_AF-A0A0R2LGD5-F1
#
_entry.id   AF-A0A0R2LGD5-F1
#
_cell.length_a   1.000
_cell.length_b   1.000
_cell.length_c   1.000
_cell.angle_alpha   90.00
_cell.angle_beta   90.00
_cell.angle_gamma   90.00
#
_symmetry.space_group_name_H-M   'P 1'
#
loop_
_entity.id
_entity.type
_entity.pdbx_description
1 polymer ?
#
loop_
_entity_poly.entity_id
_entity_poly.type
_entity_poly.pdbx_seq_one_letter_code
_entity_poly.pdbx_strand_id
1 'polypeptide(L)'
;MQWDEDVCFLVSDRLVGVSEAAVQEIVKKAVKVNFFDKNMLDKFKILTSNGIQNRYKEMAKRTKKPGIKKAYDLDLVNVTETEVNDDKTSVNAPETPVNVPFSTQSKVNESKVNKSNKDSHDSKPAKRVYEPDDLNLKLANYLLTKIRERNSSIYPTDSKNPPDTQKWANDIRLMHERDARSYDDIKRIIEWCQQDSFWQNNILSASKLRKQFGKLIDKADVPNNFNGNKGGRKPLYDLPY
;
A
#
# COMPACT_ATOMS: atom_id res chain seq x y z
N MET A 1 -20.30 6.82 -12.87
CA MET A 1 -21.59 6.45 -12.30
C MET A 1 -21.83 7.39 -11.14
N GLN A 2 -22.94 8.13 -11.17
CA GLN A 2 -23.34 8.99 -10.04
C GLN A 2 -24.21 8.15 -9.09
N TRP A 3 -24.28 8.57 -7.84
CA TRP A 3 -25.06 7.95 -6.78
C TRP A 3 -26.39 8.70 -6.64
N ASP A 4 -27.47 8.04 -7.02
CA ASP A 4 -28.84 8.53 -6.97
C ASP A 4 -29.78 7.42 -6.47
N GLU A 5 -31.09 7.70 -6.47
CA GLU A 5 -32.12 6.75 -6.03
C GLU A 5 -32.20 5.53 -6.95
N ASP A 6 -32.04 5.71 -8.26
CA ASP A 6 -32.04 4.61 -9.23
C ASP A 6 -30.89 3.62 -8.97
N VAL A 7 -29.68 4.13 -8.69
CA VAL A 7 -28.54 3.29 -8.30
C VAL A 7 -28.78 2.62 -6.96
N CYS A 8 -29.45 3.28 -6.02
CA CYS A 8 -29.83 2.68 -4.74
C CYS A 8 -30.78 1.49 -4.94
N PHE A 9 -31.80 1.65 -5.79
CA PHE A 9 -32.72 0.59 -6.19
C PHE A 9 -31.99 -0.58 -6.87
N LEU A 10 -31.11 -0.29 -7.83
CA LEU A 10 -30.32 -1.33 -8.51
C LEU A 10 -29.42 -2.12 -7.54
N VAL A 11 -28.91 -1.47 -6.49
CA VAL A 11 -28.11 -2.14 -5.46
C VAL A 11 -29.00 -2.99 -4.55
N SER A 12 -30.17 -2.51 -4.15
CA SER A 12 -31.09 -3.30 -3.32
C SER A 12 -31.63 -4.51 -4.06
N ASP A 13 -32.01 -4.37 -5.34
CA ASP A 13 -32.52 -5.46 -6.18
C ASP A 13 -31.49 -6.60 -6.32
N ARG A 14 -30.20 -6.27 -6.40
CA ARG A 14 -29.12 -7.27 -6.44
C ARG A 14 -28.84 -7.93 -5.09
N LEU A 15 -29.24 -7.32 -3.98
CA LEU A 15 -28.97 -7.82 -2.62
C LEU A 15 -30.26 -8.41 -2.03
N VAL A 16 -30.39 -9.73 -2.12
CA VAL A 16 -31.57 -10.46 -1.64
C VAL A 16 -31.88 -10.10 -0.18
N GLY A 17 -33.08 -9.56 0.05
CA GLY A 17 -33.59 -9.21 1.38
C GLY A 17 -33.12 -7.86 1.94
N VAL A 18 -32.47 -7.01 1.14
CA VAL A 18 -32.06 -5.66 1.56
C VAL A 18 -32.98 -4.62 0.92
N SER A 19 -33.56 -3.74 1.73
CA SER A 19 -34.39 -2.63 1.23
C SER A 19 -33.53 -1.44 0.79
N GLU A 20 -34.05 -0.61 -0.11
CA GLU A 20 -33.40 0.66 -0.52
C GLU A 20 -33.07 1.56 0.68
N ALA A 21 -34.00 1.68 1.63
CA ALA A 21 -33.79 2.44 2.85
C ALA A 21 -32.57 1.93 3.65
N ALA A 22 -32.39 0.61 3.73
CA ALA A 22 -31.22 0.01 4.37
C ALA A 22 -29.92 0.32 3.61
N VAL A 23 -29.93 0.27 2.27
CA VAL A 23 -28.78 0.67 1.45
C VAL A 23 -28.40 2.13 1.69
N GLN A 24 -29.38 3.03 1.71
CA GLN A 24 -29.15 4.45 2.02
C GLN A 24 -28.55 4.65 3.41
N GLU A 25 -29.06 3.94 4.43
CA GLU A 25 -28.49 4.00 5.78
C GLU A 25 -27.04 3.50 5.83
N ILE A 26 -26.74 2.41 5.12
CA ILE A 26 -25.39 1.86 5.05
C ILE A 26 -24.44 2.87 4.42
N VAL A 27 -24.83 3.51 3.32
CA VAL A 27 -24.02 4.54 2.67
C VAL A 27 -23.82 5.75 3.60
N LYS A 28 -24.87 6.21 4.27
CA LYS A 28 -24.77 7.28 5.29
C LYS A 28 -23.81 6.91 6.41
N LYS A 29 -23.87 5.68 6.93
CA LYS A 29 -22.94 5.17 7.96
C LYS A 29 -21.51 5.06 7.43
N ALA A 30 -21.32 4.57 6.20
CA ALA A 30 -20.02 4.44 5.55
C ALA A 30 -19.33 5.81 5.38
N VAL A 31 -20.08 6.87 5.06
CA VAL A 31 -19.55 8.24 5.05
C VAL A 31 -19.18 8.71 6.45
N LYS A 32 -20.02 8.46 7.46
CA LYS A 32 -19.74 8.85 8.86
C LYS A 32 -18.47 8.20 9.41
N VAL A 33 -18.16 6.97 9.00
CA VAL A 33 -16.92 6.27 9.39
C VAL A 33 -15.76 6.54 8.43
N ASN A 34 -15.87 7.54 7.56
CA ASN A 34 -14.85 7.95 6.56
C ASN A 34 -14.45 6.83 5.59
N PHE A 35 -15.32 5.83 5.38
CA PHE A 35 -15.11 4.81 4.35
C PHE A 35 -15.30 5.39 2.94
N PHE A 36 -16.27 6.30 2.80
CA PHE A 36 -16.46 7.15 1.63
C PHE A 36 -16.22 8.61 2.00
N ASP A 37 -15.67 9.37 1.05
CA ASP A 37 -15.45 10.79 1.18
C ASP A 37 -16.80 11.54 1.11
N LYS A 38 -17.06 12.33 2.15
CA LYS A 38 -18.31 13.08 2.29
C LYS A 38 -18.47 14.13 1.19
N ASN A 39 -17.42 14.88 0.89
CA ASN A 39 -17.47 15.96 -0.10
C ASN A 39 -17.71 15.40 -1.51
N MET A 40 -17.12 14.25 -1.83
CA MET A 40 -17.33 13.55 -3.09
C MET A 40 -18.76 13.04 -3.24
N LEU A 41 -19.37 12.54 -2.17
CA LEU A 41 -20.77 12.14 -2.19
C LEU A 41 -21.70 13.37 -2.28
N ASP A 42 -21.49 14.38 -1.45
CA ASP A 42 -22.41 15.53 -1.35
C ASP A 42 -22.38 16.37 -2.64
N LYS A 43 -21.19 16.72 -3.13
CA LYS A 43 -20.98 17.64 -4.26
C LYS A 43 -21.07 16.94 -5.62
N PHE A 44 -20.51 15.74 -5.73
CA PHE A 44 -20.36 15.07 -7.01
C PHE A 44 -21.21 13.80 -7.14
N LYS A 45 -21.91 13.40 -6.07
CA LYS A 45 -22.67 12.13 -6.02
C LYS A 45 -21.78 10.95 -6.39
N ILE A 46 -20.55 10.90 -5.88
CA ILE A 46 -19.59 9.81 -6.14
C ILE A 46 -19.23 9.11 -4.84
N LEU A 47 -19.48 7.81 -4.77
CA LEU A 47 -18.99 6.96 -3.69
C LEU A 47 -17.53 6.58 -3.95
N THR A 48 -16.61 7.34 -3.36
CA THR A 48 -15.17 7.08 -3.49
C THR A 48 -14.43 7.45 -2.21
N SER A 49 -13.17 7.09 -2.15
CA SER A 49 -12.26 7.44 -1.05
C SER A 49 -10.82 7.42 -1.55
N ASN A 50 -9.88 7.96 -0.77
CA ASN A 50 -8.48 8.01 -1.19
C ASN A 50 -7.94 6.61 -1.53
N GLY A 51 -8.35 5.58 -0.77
CA GLY A 51 -7.97 4.19 -1.04
C GLY A 51 -8.53 3.65 -2.36
N ILE A 52 -9.79 3.95 -2.69
CA ILE A 52 -10.43 3.51 -3.94
C ILE A 52 -9.79 4.21 -5.13
N GLN A 53 -9.58 5.53 -5.05
CA GLN A 53 -8.96 6.31 -6.11
C GLN A 53 -7.52 5.84 -6.40
N ASN A 54 -6.72 5.62 -5.36
CA ASN A 54 -5.35 5.11 -5.51
C ASN A 54 -5.28 3.77 -6.23
N ARG A 55 -6.17 2.83 -5.85
CA ARG A 55 -6.25 1.53 -6.55
C ARG A 55 -6.67 1.70 -8.02
N TYR A 56 -7.62 2.59 -8.30
CA TYR A 56 -8.03 2.87 -9.67
C TYR A 56 -6.90 3.50 -10.50
N LYS A 57 -6.19 4.50 -9.96
CA LYS A 57 -5.04 5.15 -10.63
C LYS A 57 -3.97 4.12 -11.02
N GLU A 58 -3.65 3.18 -10.12
CA GLU A 58 -2.69 2.11 -10.39
C GLU A 58 -3.15 1.18 -11.53
N MET A 59 -4.44 0.88 -11.62
CA MET A 59 -5.00 0.07 -12.71
C MET A 59 -5.04 0.85 -14.03
N ALA A 60 -5.40 2.13 -14.00
CA ALA A 60 -5.46 2.99 -15.19
C ALA A 60 -4.07 3.12 -15.85
N LYS A 61 -3.01 3.31 -15.05
CA LYS A 61 -1.61 3.34 -15.52
C LYS A 61 -1.23 2.08 -16.30
N ARG A 62 -1.68 0.90 -15.86
CA ARG A 62 -1.34 -0.39 -16.49
C ARG A 62 -2.15 -0.69 -17.75
N THR A 63 -3.37 -0.18 -17.80
CA THR A 63 -4.35 -0.56 -18.84
C THR A 63 -4.53 0.50 -19.91
N LYS A 64 -3.74 1.58 -19.89
CA LYS A 64 -3.87 2.76 -20.76
C LYS A 64 -5.29 3.36 -20.74
N LYS A 65 -6.06 3.11 -19.67
CA LYS A 65 -7.38 3.72 -19.47
C LYS A 65 -7.22 5.17 -19.02
N PRO A 66 -8.19 6.05 -19.32
CA PRO A 66 -8.17 7.42 -18.83
C PRO A 66 -8.11 7.44 -17.30
N GLY A 67 -7.34 8.39 -16.76
CA GLY A 67 -7.24 8.62 -15.32
C GLY A 67 -8.50 9.24 -14.72
N ILE A 68 -8.47 9.46 -13.40
CA ILE A 68 -9.53 10.19 -12.71
C ILE A 68 -9.51 11.66 -13.17
N LYS A 69 -10.69 12.24 -13.42
CA LYS A 69 -10.79 13.67 -13.75
C LYS A 69 -10.30 14.49 -12.57
N LYS A 70 -9.49 15.54 -12.83
CA LYS A 70 -8.88 16.39 -11.79
C LYS A 70 -9.88 16.92 -10.76
N ALA A 71 -11.08 17.30 -11.19
CA ALA A 71 -12.14 17.82 -10.32
C ALA A 71 -12.61 16.82 -9.23
N TYR A 72 -12.32 15.53 -9.41
CA TYR A 72 -12.73 14.45 -8.50
C TYR A 72 -11.54 13.82 -7.78
N ASP A 73 -10.32 14.29 -8.04
CA ASP A 73 -9.11 13.71 -7.50
C ASP A 73 -8.86 14.24 -6.09
N LEU A 74 -9.03 13.38 -5.09
CA LEU A 74 -8.91 13.75 -3.68
C LEU A 74 -7.49 14.21 -3.31
N ASP A 75 -6.45 13.77 -4.03
CA ASP A 75 -5.08 14.20 -3.78
C ASP A 75 -4.84 15.65 -4.27
N LEU A 76 -5.65 16.13 -5.21
CA LEU A 76 -5.55 17.50 -5.75
C LEU A 76 -6.54 18.46 -5.07
N VAL A 77 -7.67 17.97 -4.59
CA VAL A 77 -8.71 18.77 -3.94
C VAL A 77 -8.27 19.24 -2.54
N ASN A 78 -7.40 18.50 -1.84
CA ASN A 78 -6.85 18.93 -0.55
C ASN A 78 -5.72 19.98 -0.65
N VAL A 79 -5.27 20.31 -1.87
CA VAL A 79 -4.21 21.32 -2.10
C VAL A 79 -4.80 22.71 -2.39
N THR A 80 -6.09 22.79 -2.69
CA THR A 80 -6.73 24.01 -3.24
C THR A 80 -7.68 24.73 -2.28
N GLU A 81 -7.59 24.49 -0.97
CA GLU A 81 -8.07 25.48 0.03
C GLU A 81 -7.08 26.65 0.12
N THR A 82 -6.82 27.30 -1.02
CA THR A 82 -6.39 28.69 -1.11
C THR A 82 -7.09 29.24 -2.34
N GLU A 83 -7.97 30.20 -2.10
CA GLU A 83 -8.76 30.90 -3.09
C GLU A 83 -7.87 31.43 -4.22
N VAL A 84 -8.18 31.07 -5.47
CA VAL A 84 -8.34 32.03 -6.57
C VAL A 84 -9.11 31.44 -7.74
N ASN A 85 -10.16 32.16 -8.13
CA ASN A 85 -10.76 32.15 -9.46
C ASN A 85 -9.69 32.29 -10.55
N ASP A 86 -9.81 31.54 -11.66
CA ASP A 86 -10.22 32.15 -12.93
C ASP A 86 -10.34 31.12 -14.06
N ASP A 87 -11.25 31.43 -14.98
CA ASP A 87 -11.60 30.68 -16.17
C ASP A 87 -10.41 30.47 -17.14
N LYS A 88 -10.39 29.30 -17.79
CA LYS A 88 -10.48 29.13 -19.27
C LYS A 88 -9.84 27.82 -19.75
N THR A 89 -10.66 27.09 -20.48
CA THR A 89 -10.34 26.03 -21.44
C THR A 89 -9.39 26.51 -22.54
N SER A 90 -8.41 25.68 -22.94
CA SER A 90 -8.19 25.29 -24.35
C SER A 90 -7.10 24.21 -24.53
N VAL A 91 -7.55 23.07 -25.07
CA VAL A 91 -6.97 22.13 -26.04
C VAL A 91 -5.56 22.43 -26.60
N ASN A 92 -4.63 21.45 -26.55
CA ASN A 92 -4.27 20.59 -27.69
C ASN A 92 -3.01 19.74 -27.42
N ALA A 93 -3.08 18.47 -27.84
CA ALA A 93 -1.93 17.59 -28.06
C ALA A 93 -1.13 18.05 -29.30
N PRO A 94 0.09 17.53 -29.46
CA PRO A 94 0.24 16.57 -30.55
C PRO A 94 0.97 15.28 -30.14
N GLU A 95 0.49 14.19 -30.71
CA GLU A 95 1.09 12.86 -30.71
C GLU A 95 2.43 12.86 -31.46
N THR A 96 3.36 11.99 -31.06
CA THR A 96 4.21 11.23 -32.01
C THR A 96 4.93 10.08 -31.28
N PRO A 97 5.34 9.02 -32.00
CA PRO A 97 5.16 7.64 -31.56
C PRO A 97 6.47 6.88 -31.38
N VAL A 98 6.56 5.94 -30.42
CA VAL A 98 7.56 4.86 -30.48
C VAL A 98 7.00 3.55 -29.92
N ASN A 99 6.60 2.69 -30.88
CA ASN A 99 6.58 1.23 -30.89
C ASN A 99 7.90 0.67 -30.28
N VAL A 100 8.02 -0.41 -29.49
CA VAL A 100 7.84 -1.87 -29.72
C VAL A 100 8.30 -2.61 -28.41
N PRO A 101 8.34 -3.95 -28.28
CA PRO A 101 7.31 -4.88 -27.78
C PRO A 101 7.62 -5.57 -26.42
N PHE A 102 6.66 -6.39 -26.00
CA PHE A 102 6.66 -7.57 -25.10
C PHE A 102 8.00 -8.21 -24.65
N SER A 103 8.03 -8.82 -23.44
CA SER A 103 8.15 -10.29 -23.29
C SER A 103 8.44 -10.76 -21.84
N THR A 104 7.62 -11.71 -21.39
CA THR A 104 7.96 -13.04 -20.84
C THR A 104 9.31 -13.28 -20.14
N GLN A 105 9.19 -13.94 -18.98
CA GLN A 105 10.18 -14.75 -18.26
C GLN A 105 11.25 -15.45 -19.12
N SER A 106 12.54 -15.27 -18.78
CA SER A 106 13.57 -16.33 -18.66
C SER A 106 14.96 -15.76 -18.34
N LYS A 107 15.81 -16.63 -17.76
CA LYS A 107 17.18 -16.44 -17.27
C LYS A 107 18.17 -16.08 -18.40
N VAL A 108 19.24 -15.33 -18.06
CA VAL A 108 20.69 -15.66 -18.21
C VAL A 108 21.54 -14.36 -18.16
N ASN A 109 22.73 -14.49 -17.55
CA ASN A 109 23.79 -13.49 -17.42
C ASN A 109 24.32 -12.99 -18.78
N GLU A 110 24.74 -11.72 -18.88
CA GLU A 110 26.16 -11.34 -19.05
C GLU A 110 26.32 -9.83 -19.29
N SER A 111 27.52 -9.36 -18.96
CA SER A 111 27.98 -7.98 -18.86
C SER A 111 28.59 -7.45 -20.15
N LYS A 112 28.44 -6.13 -20.42
CA LYS A 112 29.48 -5.20 -20.95
C LYS A 112 28.93 -3.80 -21.29
N VAL A 113 29.22 -2.86 -20.39
CA VAL A 113 29.94 -1.57 -20.57
C VAL A 113 29.87 -0.77 -21.90
N ASN A 114 29.65 0.56 -21.73
CA ASN A 114 29.94 1.77 -22.56
C ASN A 114 28.88 2.21 -23.60
N LYS A 115 28.49 3.48 -23.77
CA LYS A 115 29.05 4.79 -23.36
C LYS A 115 28.03 5.95 -23.56
N SER A 116 28.07 6.92 -22.63
CA SER A 116 27.96 8.41 -22.75
C SER A 116 26.68 9.17 -23.22
N ASN A 117 26.13 9.93 -22.25
CA ASN A 117 25.75 11.37 -22.21
C ASN A 117 24.70 11.98 -23.17
N LYS A 118 23.59 12.52 -22.62
CA LYS A 118 23.50 13.91 -22.09
C LYS A 118 22.14 14.21 -21.41
N ASP A 119 22.23 14.59 -20.14
CA ASP A 119 21.50 15.63 -19.40
C ASP A 119 19.99 15.85 -19.60
N SER A 120 19.21 15.40 -18.60
CA SER A 120 18.06 16.15 -18.09
C SER A 120 18.00 15.97 -16.57
N HIS A 121 18.20 17.04 -15.82
CA HIS A 121 18.08 17.10 -14.37
C HIS A 121 16.63 16.80 -13.95
N ASP A 122 16.31 15.52 -13.75
CA ASP A 122 15.17 15.08 -12.96
C ASP A 122 15.75 14.46 -11.69
N SER A 123 15.92 15.32 -10.68
CA SER A 123 16.47 14.92 -9.38
C SER A 123 15.50 13.94 -8.73
N LYS A 124 15.76 12.63 -8.91
CA LYS A 124 15.07 11.57 -8.16
C LYS A 124 15.04 12.00 -6.68
N PRO A 125 13.87 11.91 -6.00
CA PRO A 125 13.82 12.22 -4.59
C PRO A 125 14.88 11.38 -3.88
N ALA A 126 15.70 12.03 -3.06
CA ALA A 126 16.82 11.40 -2.38
C ALA A 126 16.31 10.10 -1.71
N LYS A 127 16.96 8.98 -1.99
CA LYS A 127 16.66 7.72 -1.30
C LYS A 127 16.91 7.97 0.18
N ARG A 128 15.87 7.86 1.01
CA ARG A 128 16.01 7.86 2.46
C ARG A 128 16.96 6.74 2.86
N VAL A 129 17.98 7.09 3.63
CA VAL A 129 18.87 6.17 4.32
C VAL A 129 18.41 6.15 5.78
N TYR A 130 18.24 4.96 6.33
CA TYR A 130 17.84 4.74 7.71
C TYR A 130 19.09 4.44 8.53
N GLU A 131 19.25 5.14 9.64
CA GLU A 131 20.34 4.93 10.59
C GLU A 131 20.16 3.61 11.35
N PRO A 132 21.24 2.99 11.86
CA PRO A 132 21.18 1.74 12.64
C PRO A 132 20.19 1.76 13.80
N ASP A 133 20.00 2.92 14.43
CA ASP A 133 19.10 3.09 15.57
C ASP A 133 17.63 3.33 15.17
N ASP A 134 17.36 3.56 13.88
CA ASP A 134 16.02 3.82 13.36
C ASP A 134 15.12 2.58 13.51
N LEU A 135 13.91 2.81 14.02
CA LEU A 135 12.96 1.75 14.35
C LEU A 135 12.51 0.94 13.12
N ASN A 136 12.44 1.58 11.95
CA ASN A 136 12.10 0.91 10.69
C ASN A 136 13.21 -0.06 10.27
N LEU A 137 14.47 0.37 10.39
CA LEU A 137 15.62 -0.47 10.07
C LEU A 137 15.78 -1.61 11.08
N LYS A 138 15.58 -1.33 12.36
CA LYS A 138 15.55 -2.34 13.44
C LYS A 138 14.53 -3.44 13.14
N LEU A 139 13.29 -3.09 12.79
CA LEU A 139 12.28 -4.09 12.44
C LEU A 139 12.57 -4.82 11.12
N ALA A 140 13.16 -4.15 10.14
CA ALA A 140 13.60 -4.81 8.90
C ALA A 140 14.69 -5.87 9.17
N ASN A 141 15.69 -5.53 10.00
CA ASN A 141 16.73 -6.46 10.44
C ASN A 141 16.16 -7.57 11.33
N TYR A 142 15.17 -7.26 12.17
CA TYR A 142 14.49 -8.25 13.00
C TYR A 142 13.76 -9.29 12.14
N LEU A 143 13.01 -8.87 11.12
CA LEU A 143 12.37 -9.78 10.16
C LEU A 143 13.41 -10.66 9.44
N LEU A 144 14.53 -10.08 9.00
CA LEU A 144 15.61 -10.84 8.36
C LEU A 144 16.18 -11.91 9.30
N THR A 145 16.40 -11.55 10.56
CA THR A 145 16.89 -12.44 11.61
C THR A 145 15.93 -13.62 11.79
N LYS A 146 14.61 -13.36 11.92
CA LYS A 146 13.61 -14.44 12.03
C LYS A 146 13.56 -15.36 10.82
N ILE A 147 13.70 -14.82 9.60
CA ILE A 147 13.76 -15.65 8.39
C ILE A 147 14.99 -16.58 8.42
N ARG A 148 16.15 -16.06 8.85
CA ARG A 148 17.42 -16.81 8.94
C ARG A 148 17.41 -17.86 10.05
N GLU A 149 16.90 -17.52 11.24
CA GLU A 149 16.77 -18.44 12.37
C GLU A 149 16.00 -19.70 11.97
N ARG A 150 14.92 -19.54 11.22
CA ARG A 150 14.13 -20.65 10.69
C ARG A 150 14.86 -21.42 9.59
N ASN A 151 15.38 -20.71 8.59
CA ASN A 151 16.07 -21.33 7.46
C ASN A 151 17.16 -20.41 6.91
N SER A 152 18.40 -20.68 7.34
CA SER A 152 19.60 -19.93 6.96
C SER A 152 19.89 -19.96 5.46
N SER A 153 19.41 -20.97 4.74
CA SER A 153 19.60 -21.11 3.28
C SER A 153 18.84 -20.06 2.46
N ILE A 154 17.78 -19.45 3.02
CA ILE A 154 17.00 -18.42 2.30
C ILE A 154 17.80 -17.13 2.14
N TYR A 155 18.53 -16.72 3.18
CA TYR A 155 19.43 -15.58 3.16
C TYR A 155 20.72 -15.89 3.92
N PRO A 156 21.65 -16.63 3.28
CA PRO A 156 22.94 -16.94 3.88
C PRO A 156 23.68 -15.66 4.27
N THR A 157 24.43 -15.70 5.37
CA THR A 157 25.21 -14.55 5.85
C THR A 157 26.31 -14.14 4.89
N ASP A 158 26.85 -15.10 4.14
CA ASP A 158 27.86 -14.95 3.10
C ASP A 158 27.27 -14.79 1.69
N SER A 159 25.95 -14.58 1.57
CA SER A 159 25.30 -14.41 0.28
C SER A 159 25.88 -13.22 -0.49
N LYS A 160 26.25 -13.46 -1.75
CA LYS A 160 26.68 -12.40 -2.69
C LYS A 160 25.57 -11.39 -3.00
N ASN A 161 24.31 -11.77 -2.77
CA ASN A 161 23.13 -10.95 -3.00
C ASN A 161 22.26 -10.93 -1.72
N PRO A 162 22.67 -10.22 -0.66
CA PRO A 162 21.89 -10.11 0.55
C PRO A 162 20.61 -9.30 0.30
N PRO A 163 19.56 -9.49 1.13
CA PRO A 163 18.37 -8.68 1.04
C PRO A 163 18.69 -7.22 1.39
N ASP A 164 18.10 -6.30 0.63
CA ASP A 164 18.24 -4.86 0.86
C ASP A 164 17.38 -4.43 2.06
N THR A 165 18.01 -4.38 3.24
CA THR A 165 17.34 -4.00 4.49
C THR A 165 16.97 -2.53 4.55
N GLN A 166 17.63 -1.66 3.79
CA GLN A 166 17.26 -0.25 3.66
C GLN A 166 15.94 -0.09 2.88
N LYS A 167 15.78 -0.88 1.81
CA LYS A 167 14.50 -0.98 1.11
C LYS A 167 13.41 -1.55 2.01
N TRP A 168 13.74 -2.56 2.82
CA TRP A 168 12.78 -3.14 3.76
C TRP A 168 12.38 -2.14 4.85
N ALA A 169 13.31 -1.36 5.38
CA ALA A 169 13.02 -0.27 6.31
C ALA A 169 12.03 0.73 5.70
N ASN A 170 12.18 1.07 4.42
CA ASN A 170 11.20 1.91 3.74
C ASN A 170 9.80 1.25 3.63
N ASP A 171 9.72 -0.06 3.42
CA ASP A 171 8.44 -0.77 3.44
C ASP A 171 7.80 -0.73 4.84
N ILE A 172 8.59 -0.88 5.91
CA ILE A 172 8.15 -0.77 7.30
C ILE A 172 7.69 0.65 7.65
N ARG A 173 8.46 1.67 7.26
CA ARG A 173 8.05 3.08 7.41
C ARG A 173 6.70 3.32 6.77
N LEU A 174 6.51 2.82 5.55
CA LEU A 174 5.25 2.98 4.84
C LEU A 174 4.10 2.20 5.51
N MET A 175 4.36 1.09 6.20
CA MET A 175 3.36 0.43 7.05
C MET A 175 2.95 1.32 8.23
N HIS A 176 3.91 2.01 8.84
CA HIS A 176 3.65 2.90 9.96
C HIS A 176 2.94 4.19 9.53
N GLU A 177 3.58 4.97 8.66
CA GLU A 177 3.14 6.32 8.29
C GLU A 177 1.92 6.31 7.36
N ARG A 178 1.87 5.40 6.38
CA ARG A 178 0.82 5.39 5.36
C ARG A 178 -0.30 4.43 5.69
N ASP A 179 0.04 3.24 6.19
CA ASP A 179 -0.95 2.21 6.48
C ASP A 179 -1.43 2.27 7.94
N ALA A 180 -1.00 3.29 8.70
CA ALA A 180 -1.39 3.60 10.07
C ALA A 180 -1.25 2.40 11.04
N ARG A 181 -0.13 1.66 10.94
CA ARG A 181 0.17 0.52 11.82
C ARG A 181 1.14 0.91 12.92
N SER A 182 0.88 0.48 14.16
CA SER A 182 1.84 0.70 15.24
C SER A 182 3.08 -0.19 15.04
N TYR A 183 4.26 0.26 15.48
CA TYR A 183 5.46 -0.56 15.41
C TYR A 183 5.34 -1.86 16.22
N ASP A 184 4.57 -1.83 17.31
CA ASP A 184 4.27 -3.01 18.12
C ASP A 184 3.44 -4.04 17.35
N ASP A 185 2.42 -3.59 16.60
CA ASP A 185 1.63 -4.49 15.75
C ASP A 185 2.48 -5.10 14.63
N ILE A 186 3.36 -4.29 14.05
CA ILE A 186 4.27 -4.76 13.00
C ILE A 186 5.18 -5.85 13.56
N LYS A 187 5.79 -5.63 14.73
CA LYS A 187 6.62 -6.63 15.41
C LYS A 187 5.84 -7.90 15.75
N ARG A 188 4.65 -7.76 16.34
CA ARG A 188 3.77 -8.89 16.69
C ARG A 188 3.47 -9.75 15.47
N ILE A 189 3.13 -9.12 14.34
CA ILE A 189 2.80 -9.85 13.11
C ILE A 189 4.05 -10.48 12.48
N ILE A 190 5.22 -9.85 12.57
CA ILE A 190 6.50 -10.50 12.19
C ILE A 190 6.68 -11.79 13.00
N GLU A 191 6.56 -11.73 14.32
CA GLU A 191 6.74 -12.88 15.20
C GLU A 191 5.75 -14.01 14.88
N TRP A 192 4.47 -13.67 14.77
CA TRP A 192 3.43 -14.64 14.47
C TRP A 192 3.62 -15.28 13.08
N CYS A 193 3.82 -14.47 12.04
CA CYS A 193 3.88 -14.99 10.67
C CYS A 193 5.13 -15.85 10.40
N GLN A 194 6.22 -15.64 11.14
CA GLN A 194 7.44 -16.44 11.02
C GLN A 194 7.37 -17.75 11.83
N GLN A 195 6.40 -17.91 12.73
CA GLN A 195 6.12 -19.16 13.44
C GLN A 195 5.04 -20.00 12.75
N ASP A 196 4.13 -19.35 12.03
CA ASP A 196 3.07 -20.04 11.29
C ASP A 196 3.63 -20.82 10.09
N SER A 197 3.33 -22.11 10.02
CA SER A 197 3.90 -23.03 9.02
C SER A 197 3.59 -22.66 7.57
N PHE A 198 2.43 -22.02 7.35
CA PHE A 198 1.98 -21.57 6.04
C PHE A 198 2.56 -20.19 5.70
N TRP A 199 2.44 -19.21 6.60
CA TRP A 199 2.82 -17.83 6.34
C TRP A 199 4.33 -17.61 6.33
N GLN A 200 5.11 -18.37 7.09
CA GLN A 200 6.56 -18.23 7.10
C GLN A 200 7.18 -18.41 5.70
N ASN A 201 6.62 -19.32 4.88
CA ASN A 201 7.09 -19.57 3.52
C ASN A 201 6.64 -18.47 2.54
N ASN A 202 5.56 -17.78 2.89
CA ASN A 202 4.98 -16.71 2.07
C ASN A 202 5.59 -15.33 2.40
N ILE A 203 6.02 -15.09 3.64
CA ILE A 203 6.58 -13.81 4.10
C ILE A 203 8.11 -13.91 4.19
N LEU A 204 8.78 -13.65 3.07
CA LEU A 204 10.25 -13.65 2.96
C LEU A 204 10.86 -12.26 2.77
N SER A 205 10.06 -11.19 2.91
CA SER A 205 10.53 -9.80 2.79
C SER A 205 9.53 -8.83 3.41
N ALA A 206 9.99 -7.64 3.78
CA ALA A 206 9.13 -6.58 4.31
C ALA A 206 8.05 -6.14 3.30
N SER A 207 8.36 -6.11 2.00
CA SER A 207 7.37 -5.83 0.95
C SER A 207 6.23 -6.86 0.93
N LYS A 208 6.54 -8.15 1.06
CA LYS A 208 5.53 -9.21 1.14
C LYS A 208 4.72 -9.13 2.44
N LEU A 209 5.39 -8.88 3.57
CA LEU A 209 4.76 -8.65 4.87
C LEU A 209 3.70 -7.56 4.76
N ARG A 210 4.10 -6.38 4.28
CA ARG A 210 3.21 -5.24 4.06
C ARG A 210 2.01 -5.58 3.18
N LYS A 211 2.26 -6.21 2.03
CA LYS A 211 1.22 -6.55 1.05
C LYS A 211 0.15 -7.48 1.65
N GLN A 212 0.55 -8.40 2.53
CA GLN A 212 -0.35 -9.38 3.14
C GLN A 212 -0.80 -8.98 4.55
N PHE A 213 -0.41 -7.80 5.05
CA PHE A 213 -0.55 -7.43 6.46
C PHE A 213 -2.00 -7.53 6.97
N GLY A 214 -2.98 -7.08 6.19
CA GLY A 214 -4.40 -7.22 6.56
C GLY A 214 -4.81 -8.69 6.78
N LYS A 215 -4.41 -9.59 5.87
CA LYS A 215 -4.71 -11.03 6.01
C LYS A 215 -3.98 -11.67 7.18
N LEU A 216 -2.76 -11.20 7.47
CA LEU A 216 -1.98 -11.70 8.60
C LEU A 216 -2.65 -11.30 9.92
N ILE A 217 -3.14 -10.06 10.04
CA ILE A 217 -3.93 -9.61 11.19
C ILE A 217 -5.18 -10.48 11.36
N ASP A 218 -5.96 -10.65 10.29
CA ASP A 218 -7.20 -11.45 10.35
C ASP A 218 -6.95 -12.90 10.79
N LYS A 219 -5.78 -13.47 10.46
CA LYS A 219 -5.38 -14.83 10.83
C LYS A 219 -4.73 -14.92 12.21
N ALA A 220 -3.96 -13.91 12.60
CA ALA A 220 -3.32 -13.82 13.90
C ALA A 220 -4.33 -13.55 15.03
N ASP A 221 -5.42 -12.85 14.72
CA ASP A 221 -6.45 -12.47 15.68
C ASP A 221 -7.59 -13.53 15.78
N VAL A 222 -7.55 -14.61 14.98
CA VAL A 222 -8.36 -15.81 15.26
C VAL A 222 -7.80 -16.46 16.53
N PRO A 223 -8.61 -16.73 17.57
CA PRO A 223 -8.12 -17.32 18.80
C PRO A 223 -7.61 -18.73 18.55
N ASN A 224 -6.30 -18.84 18.33
CA ASN A 224 -5.58 -20.10 18.37
C ASN A 224 -4.44 -19.92 19.38
N ASN A 225 -4.73 -20.27 20.63
CA ASN A 225 -3.78 -20.66 21.69
C ASN A 225 -2.38 -20.02 21.69
N PHE A 226 -2.28 -18.69 21.70
CA PHE A 226 -1.17 -18.03 22.40
C PHE A 226 -1.63 -17.71 23.83
N ASN A 227 -1.62 -18.76 24.66
CA ASN A 227 -1.76 -18.61 26.09
C ASN A 227 -0.46 -18.01 26.62
N GLY A 228 -0.48 -16.74 27.02
CA GLY A 228 0.73 -16.04 27.43
C GLY A 228 0.55 -14.56 27.74
N ASN A 229 -0.29 -14.27 28.74
CA ASN A 229 -0.16 -13.10 29.61
C ASN A 229 -0.55 -11.71 29.06
N LYS A 230 -1.73 -11.24 29.48
CA LYS A 230 -2.08 -9.79 29.53
C LYS A 230 -1.38 -9.13 30.75
N GLY A 231 -0.05 -9.20 30.80
CA GLY A 231 0.76 -8.62 31.87
C GLY A 231 1.94 -7.84 31.29
N GLY A 232 1.96 -6.52 31.52
CA GLY A 232 3.12 -5.65 31.29
C GLY A 232 3.65 -5.63 29.86
N ARG A 233 3.04 -4.83 28.98
CA ARG A 233 3.59 -4.58 27.64
C ARG A 233 4.90 -3.81 27.80
N LYS A 234 6.02 -4.52 27.64
CA LYS A 234 7.31 -3.86 27.51
C LYS A 234 7.36 -3.14 26.16
N PRO A 235 7.59 -1.83 26.16
CA PRO A 235 7.66 -1.06 24.93
C PRO A 235 8.91 -1.44 24.10
N LEU A 236 8.83 -1.22 22.79
CA LEU A 236 9.83 -1.63 21.79
C LEU A 236 11.26 -1.11 22.05
N TYR A 237 11.44 -0.12 22.93
CA TYR A 237 12.73 0.45 23.31
C TYR A 237 13.52 -0.36 24.37
N ASP A 238 12.94 -1.39 24.98
CA ASP A 238 13.55 -2.16 26.09
C ASP A 238 14.16 -3.52 25.69
N LEU A 239 14.35 -3.81 24.40
CA LEU A 239 14.86 -5.11 23.93
C LEU A 239 16.30 -5.04 23.40
N PRO A 240 17.19 -5.98 23.77
CA PRO A 240 18.52 -6.08 23.20
C PRO A 240 18.42 -6.55 21.74
N TYR A 241 19.09 -5.82 20.84
CA TYR A 241 19.27 -6.18 19.43
C TYR A 241 20.49 -7.09 19.26
#